data_AF-A0A2E9JYZ9-F1
#
_entry.id   AF-A0A2E9JYZ9-F1
#
_cell.length_a   1.000
_cell.length_b   1.000
_cell.length_c   1.000
_cell.angle_alpha   90.00
_cell.angle_beta   90.00
_cell.angle_gamma   90.00
#
_symmetry.space_group_name_H-M   'P 1'
#
loop_
_entity.id
_entity.type
_entity.pdbx_description
1 polymer ?
#
loop_
_entity_poly.entity_id
_entity_poly.type
_entity_poly.pdbx_seq_one_letter_code
_entity_poly.pdbx_strand_id
1 'polypeptide(L)'
;MRAKWKTPIKCPSCSSTAVRRREVVHKSGTSTYSGRSSSRGFSFGFAGKARPRVWFGGGSHSGKRQSLKAQEAEPLPFWPAIIVPITIFIFRGENDSFGFWSWFGFVVSGLWFLAAMADYFSYRDEWSCSKCGATFVPDSNKPENDREPDKLTEDIKMAQEDTNQENGKACSICGKWHPNSAFEYGKRENRSYCPQCNKEEKIAYSKGGAEAATEYREKMRSKWKNT
;
A
#
# COMPACT_ATOMS: atom_id res chain seq x y z
N MET A 1 10.02 23.34 -0.77
CA MET A 1 9.47 22.36 -1.74
C MET A 1 9.41 20.99 -1.06
N ARG A 2 8.24 20.37 -0.91
CA ARG A 2 8.15 19.01 -0.32
C ARG A 2 8.65 18.00 -1.37
N ALA A 3 9.60 17.15 -1.00
CA ALA A 3 10.06 16.04 -1.84
C ALA A 3 8.85 15.19 -2.26
N LYS A 4 8.65 15.00 -3.56
CA LYS A 4 7.63 14.09 -4.08
C LYS A 4 8.09 12.67 -3.78
N TRP A 5 7.51 12.07 -2.75
CA TRP A 5 7.67 10.64 -2.47
C TRP A 5 7.18 9.85 -3.69
N LYS A 6 8.09 9.11 -4.32
CA LYS A 6 7.76 8.18 -5.41
C LYS A 6 7.29 6.88 -4.78
N THR A 7 6.09 6.44 -5.10
CA THR A 7 5.60 5.13 -4.69
C THR A 7 6.28 4.05 -5.55
N PRO A 8 6.69 2.91 -4.98
CA PRO A 8 7.34 1.83 -5.73
C PRO A 8 6.36 1.11 -6.69
N ILE A 9 5.06 1.34 -6.54
CA ILE A 9 3.99 0.71 -7.29
C ILE A 9 3.89 1.33 -8.69
N LYS A 10 3.83 0.49 -9.73
CA LYS A 10 3.60 0.92 -11.12
C LYS A 10 2.16 0.64 -11.53
N CYS A 11 1.59 1.52 -12.35
CA CYS A 11 0.27 1.30 -12.92
C CYS A 11 0.31 0.11 -13.91
N PRO A 12 -0.59 -0.88 -13.82
CA PRO A 12 -0.60 -2.03 -14.73
C PRO A 12 -0.93 -1.64 -16.17
N SER A 13 -1.73 -0.58 -16.38
CA SER A 13 -2.16 -0.16 -17.72
C SER A 13 -1.11 0.66 -18.47
N CYS A 14 -0.30 1.49 -17.78
CA CYS A 14 0.61 2.42 -18.44
C CYS A 14 2.03 2.46 -17.87
N SER A 15 2.37 1.58 -16.92
CA SER A 15 3.66 1.46 -16.22
C SER A 15 4.15 2.70 -15.44
N SER A 16 3.34 3.75 -15.35
CA SER A 16 3.68 5.00 -14.64
C SER A 16 3.78 4.78 -13.13
N THR A 17 4.81 5.37 -12.50
CA THR A 17 4.97 5.45 -11.03
C THR A 17 4.16 6.59 -10.42
N ALA A 18 3.44 7.37 -11.23
CA ALA A 18 2.59 8.46 -10.76
C ALA A 18 1.23 7.91 -10.26
N VAL A 19 1.28 7.00 -9.29
CA VAL A 19 0.10 6.36 -8.67
C VAL A 19 -0.12 6.91 -7.27
N ARG A 20 -1.39 7.08 -6.89
CA ARG A 20 -1.79 7.60 -5.58
C ARG A 20 -2.87 6.70 -4.99
N ARG A 21 -2.73 6.38 -3.69
CA ARG A 21 -3.79 5.74 -2.92
C ARG A 21 -5.02 6.64 -2.90
N ARG A 22 -6.21 6.05 -2.99
CA ARG A 22 -7.47 6.81 -3.11
C ARG A 22 -7.89 7.58 -1.86
N GLU A 23 -7.08 7.58 -0.80
CA GLU A 23 -7.29 8.39 0.42
C GLU A 23 -7.43 9.89 0.13
N VAL A 24 -6.77 10.38 -0.92
CA VAL A 24 -6.76 11.81 -1.27
C VAL A 24 -6.96 11.97 -2.77
N VAL A 25 -8.19 11.72 -3.23
CA VAL A 25 -8.58 12.05 -4.60
C VAL A 25 -9.31 13.38 -4.62
N HIS A 26 -8.54 14.46 -4.80
CA HIS A 26 -8.98 15.46 -5.75
C HIS A 26 -8.58 14.92 -7.13
N LYS A 27 -9.53 14.35 -7.89
CA LYS A 27 -9.24 13.79 -9.22
C LYS A 27 -8.54 14.86 -10.05
N SER A 28 -7.36 14.56 -10.58
CA SER A 28 -6.79 15.31 -11.70
C SER A 28 -7.87 15.41 -12.78
N GLY A 29 -8.39 16.62 -13.00
CA GLY A 29 -9.64 16.88 -13.73
C GLY A 29 -10.67 17.71 -12.97
N THR A 30 -10.48 18.02 -11.69
CA THR A 30 -11.20 19.14 -11.07
C THR A 30 -10.64 20.44 -11.64
N SER A 31 -11.25 20.97 -12.70
CA SER A 31 -11.04 22.37 -13.05
C SER A 31 -11.39 23.19 -11.81
N THR A 32 -10.43 23.97 -11.31
CA THR A 32 -10.70 25.00 -10.30
C THR A 32 -11.59 26.06 -10.93
N TYR A 33 -12.90 25.84 -10.91
CA TYR A 33 -13.85 26.91 -11.16
C TYR A 33 -14.10 27.64 -9.84
N SER A 34 -13.69 28.91 -9.76
CA SER A 34 -13.98 29.81 -8.65
C SER A 34 -15.41 30.34 -8.74
N GLY A 35 -16.39 29.44 -8.74
CA GLY A 35 -17.80 29.83 -8.73
C GLY A 35 -18.29 29.93 -7.30
N ARG A 36 -18.49 31.15 -6.79
CA ARG A 36 -19.30 31.36 -5.57
C ARG A 36 -20.77 31.28 -5.99
N SER A 37 -21.43 30.18 -5.70
CA SER A 37 -22.90 30.13 -5.74
C SER A 37 -23.42 30.18 -4.31
N SER A 38 -24.15 31.23 -3.95
CA SER A 38 -24.94 31.28 -2.74
C SER A 38 -26.32 30.68 -3.02
N SER A 39 -26.59 29.47 -2.55
CA SER A 39 -27.95 28.94 -2.51
C SER A 39 -28.50 29.10 -1.10
N ARG A 40 -29.61 29.82 -0.97
CA ARG A 40 -30.49 29.81 0.20
C ARG A 40 -31.79 29.15 -0.24
N GLY A 41 -32.21 28.10 0.45
CA GLY A 41 -33.46 27.43 0.15
C GLY A 41 -33.41 25.95 0.40
N PHE A 42 -34.53 25.32 0.07
CA PHE A 42 -34.70 23.88 0.14
C PHE A 42 -34.40 23.29 -1.24
N SER A 43 -33.45 22.37 -1.32
CA SER A 43 -33.19 21.65 -2.58
C SER A 43 -33.31 20.15 -2.38
N PHE A 44 -34.12 19.56 -3.26
CA PHE A 44 -34.13 18.14 -3.54
C PHE A 44 -33.41 17.94 -4.86
N GLY A 45 -32.36 17.15 -4.84
CA GLY A 45 -31.63 16.83 -6.06
C GLY A 45 -31.05 15.44 -5.98
N PHE A 46 -30.83 14.82 -7.15
CA PHE A 46 -30.06 13.59 -7.23
C PHE A 46 -28.60 13.95 -7.53
N ALA A 47 -27.66 13.48 -6.70
CA ALA A 47 -26.23 13.57 -6.99
C ALA A 47 -25.78 12.28 -7.69
N GLY A 48 -25.41 12.36 -8.97
CA GLY A 48 -25.01 11.17 -9.75
C GLY A 48 -26.16 10.18 -10.02
N LYS A 49 -25.83 8.89 -10.19
CA LYS A 49 -26.79 7.79 -10.48
C LYS A 49 -27.75 7.53 -9.29
N ALA A 50 -28.76 8.39 -9.15
CA ALA A 50 -29.91 8.24 -8.26
C ALA A 50 -29.66 8.34 -6.74
N ARG A 51 -28.69 9.16 -6.27
CA ARG A 51 -28.54 9.44 -4.83
C ARG A 51 -29.36 10.66 -4.41
N PRO A 52 -30.48 10.53 -3.68
CA PRO A 52 -31.24 11.68 -3.22
C PRO A 52 -30.43 12.47 -2.19
N ARG A 53 -30.25 13.78 -2.44
CA ARG A 53 -29.75 14.76 -1.48
C ARG A 53 -30.88 15.69 -1.10
N VAL A 54 -31.04 15.85 0.19
CA VAL A 54 -31.91 16.84 0.81
C VAL A 54 -31.01 17.82 1.53
N TRP A 55 -31.06 19.09 1.16
CA TRP A 55 -30.26 20.13 1.80
C TRP A 55 -31.16 21.24 2.33
N PHE A 56 -30.99 21.56 3.61
CA PHE A 56 -31.67 22.62 4.33
C PHE A 56 -30.63 23.60 4.87
N GLY A 57 -30.65 24.85 4.39
CA GLY A 57 -29.82 25.91 4.98
C GLY A 57 -29.52 27.09 4.05
N GLY A 58 -28.60 27.95 4.49
CA GLY A 58 -27.93 28.94 3.66
C GLY A 58 -26.44 28.62 3.67
N GLY A 59 -25.90 28.20 2.54
CA GLY A 59 -24.53 27.70 2.43
C GLY A 59 -23.80 28.46 1.34
N SER A 60 -22.75 29.19 1.74
CA SER A 60 -21.76 29.69 0.79
C SER A 60 -20.81 28.53 0.49
N HIS A 61 -21.12 27.73 -0.53
CA HIS A 61 -20.22 26.67 -0.97
C HIS A 61 -19.19 27.23 -1.95
N SER A 62 -18.04 27.64 -1.42
CA SER A 62 -16.78 27.73 -2.17
C SER A 62 -16.24 26.31 -2.38
N GLY A 63 -16.91 25.54 -3.24
CA GLY A 63 -16.56 24.14 -3.49
C GLY A 63 -15.87 23.94 -4.83
N LYS A 64 -14.69 23.32 -4.83
CA LYS A 64 -14.14 22.70 -6.04
C LYS A 64 -15.19 21.70 -6.55
N ARG A 65 -15.83 21.95 -7.70
CA ARG A 65 -16.72 20.95 -8.30
C ARG A 65 -15.89 19.70 -8.60
N GLN A 66 -16.15 18.65 -7.83
CA GLN A 66 -15.67 17.31 -8.13
C GLN A 66 -16.34 16.86 -9.44
N SER A 67 -15.59 16.25 -10.36
CA SER A 67 -16.17 15.60 -11.55
C SER A 67 -17.32 14.67 -11.14
N LEU A 68 -18.35 14.49 -11.96
CA LEU A 68 -19.46 13.56 -11.66
C LEU A 68 -18.95 12.16 -11.26
N LYS A 69 -17.85 11.68 -11.88
CA LYS A 69 -17.17 10.43 -11.53
C LYS A 69 -16.53 10.43 -10.13
N ALA A 70 -16.21 11.58 -9.55
CA ALA A 70 -15.72 11.71 -8.19
C ALA A 70 -16.88 11.74 -7.19
N GLN A 71 -18.00 12.38 -7.51
CA GLN A 71 -19.23 12.28 -6.71
C GLN A 71 -19.81 10.86 -6.69
N GLU A 72 -19.72 10.12 -7.80
CA GLU A 72 -20.08 8.70 -7.86
C GLU A 72 -19.17 7.83 -6.98
N ALA A 73 -17.94 8.28 -6.75
CA ALA A 73 -16.93 7.57 -5.97
C ALA A 73 -16.93 7.98 -4.49
N GLU A 74 -17.66 9.03 -4.08
CA GLU A 74 -17.79 9.35 -2.66
C GLU A 74 -18.56 8.22 -1.97
N PRO A 75 -18.10 7.73 -0.80
CA PRO A 75 -18.85 6.76 -0.04
C PRO A 75 -20.22 7.35 0.29
N LEU A 76 -21.24 6.49 0.34
CA LEU A 76 -22.57 6.90 0.78
C LEU A 76 -22.43 7.64 2.12
N PRO A 77 -22.95 8.88 2.25
CA PRO A 77 -22.89 9.58 3.52
C PRO A 77 -23.62 8.71 4.55
N PHE A 78 -22.92 8.25 5.57
CA PHE A 78 -23.46 7.34 6.58
C PHE A 78 -24.43 8.03 7.56
N TRP A 79 -24.41 9.36 7.60
CA TRP A 79 -25.18 10.18 8.54
C TRP A 79 -26.71 10.05 8.46
N PRO A 80 -27.36 9.99 7.27
CA PRO A 80 -28.82 9.85 7.20
C PRO A 80 -29.30 8.51 7.76
N ALA A 81 -28.51 7.45 7.60
CA ALA A 81 -28.88 6.12 8.10
C ALA A 81 -28.88 6.05 9.64
N ILE A 82 -28.04 6.83 10.31
CA ILE A 82 -27.94 6.84 11.78
C ILE A 82 -28.92 7.86 12.39
N ILE A 83 -29.05 9.04 11.79
CA ILE A 83 -29.83 10.14 12.37
C ILE A 83 -31.34 9.87 12.31
N VAL A 84 -31.85 9.32 11.20
CA VAL A 84 -33.28 9.07 11.02
C VAL A 84 -33.86 8.09 12.07
N PRO A 85 -33.25 6.92 12.35
CA PRO A 85 -33.77 6.03 13.38
C PRO A 85 -33.57 6.58 14.80
N ILE A 86 -32.48 7.31 15.07
CA ILE A 86 -32.28 7.97 16.37
C ILE A 86 -33.34 9.04 16.61
N THR A 87 -33.65 9.87 15.61
CA THR A 87 -34.71 10.88 15.75
C THR A 87 -36.08 10.22 15.88
N ILE A 88 -36.40 9.18 15.10
CA ILE A 88 -37.66 8.43 15.27
C ILE A 88 -37.76 7.81 16.67
N PHE A 89 -36.66 7.28 17.21
CA PHE A 89 -36.62 6.71 18.56
C PHE A 89 -36.85 7.78 19.63
N ILE A 90 -36.17 8.93 19.54
CA ILE A 90 -36.32 10.04 20.49
C ILE A 90 -37.75 10.61 20.46
N PHE A 91 -38.33 10.79 19.26
CA PHE A 91 -39.66 11.39 19.12
C PHE A 91 -40.82 10.43 19.45
N ARG A 92 -40.59 9.12 19.59
CA ARG A 92 -41.63 8.13 19.94
C ARG A 92 -41.54 7.56 21.35
N GLY A 93 -40.57 7.99 22.15
CA GLY A 93 -40.33 7.47 23.50
C GLY A 93 -41.48 7.65 24.50
N GLU A 94 -42.51 8.43 24.19
CA GLU A 94 -43.67 8.65 25.08
C GLU A 94 -44.81 7.63 24.90
N ASN A 95 -44.77 6.78 23.87
CA ASN A 95 -45.80 5.75 23.68
C ASN A 95 -45.26 4.38 24.11
N ASP A 96 -45.81 3.82 25.19
CA ASP A 96 -45.48 2.49 25.78
C ASP A 96 -45.60 1.30 24.80
N SER A 97 -46.13 1.55 23.60
CA SER A 97 -46.15 0.59 22.50
C SER A 97 -44.84 0.64 21.72
N PHE A 98 -43.74 0.19 22.34
CA PHE A 98 -42.51 -0.16 21.62
C PHE A 98 -42.76 -1.42 20.76
N GLY A 99 -43.53 -1.24 19.68
CA GLY A 99 -43.98 -2.32 18.82
C GLY A 99 -42.87 -2.87 17.93
N PHE A 100 -43.10 -4.08 17.41
CA PHE A 100 -42.29 -4.79 16.41
C PHE A 100 -41.64 -3.89 15.33
N TRP A 101 -42.33 -2.82 14.91
CA TRP A 101 -41.84 -1.86 13.93
C TRP A 101 -40.60 -1.06 14.33
N SER A 102 -40.42 -0.73 15.62
CA SER A 102 -39.22 -0.02 16.09
C SER A 102 -37.99 -0.91 15.96
N TRP A 103 -38.11 -2.17 16.41
CA TRP A 103 -37.06 -3.17 16.27
C TRP A 103 -36.70 -3.44 14.81
N PHE A 104 -37.70 -3.57 13.93
CA PHE A 104 -37.49 -3.71 12.49
C PHE A 104 -36.68 -2.54 11.91
N GLY A 105 -37.01 -1.30 12.30
CA GLY A 105 -36.27 -0.10 11.87
C GLY A 105 -34.79 -0.12 12.30
N PHE A 106 -34.50 -0.54 13.53
CA PHE A 106 -33.13 -0.69 14.01
C PHE A 106 -32.34 -1.75 13.22
N VAL A 107 -32.95 -2.90 12.94
CA VAL A 107 -32.29 -3.98 12.18
C VAL A 107 -31.99 -3.52 10.75
N VAL A 108 -32.96 -2.92 10.06
CA VAL A 108 -32.76 -2.41 8.70
C VAL A 108 -31.70 -1.32 8.66
N SER A 109 -31.70 -0.39 9.62
CA SER A 109 -30.66 0.62 9.75
C SER A 109 -29.28 0.02 10.02
N GLY A 110 -29.19 -1.00 10.88
CA GLY A 110 -27.95 -1.69 11.19
C GLY A 110 -27.37 -2.39 9.96
N LEU A 111 -28.21 -3.07 9.19
CA LEU A 111 -27.81 -3.71 7.92
C LEU A 111 -27.33 -2.69 6.89
N TRP A 112 -28.02 -1.56 6.74
CA TRP A 112 -27.60 -0.46 5.87
C TRP A 112 -26.25 0.12 6.30
N PHE A 113 -26.03 0.28 7.60
CA PHE A 113 -24.75 0.75 8.14
C PHE A 113 -23.62 -0.24 7.83
N LEU A 114 -23.82 -1.54 8.04
CA LEU A 114 -22.83 -2.57 7.74
C LEU A 114 -22.49 -2.60 6.24
N ALA A 115 -23.49 -2.50 5.36
CA ALA A 115 -23.27 -2.42 3.92
C ALA A 115 -22.46 -1.17 3.53
N ALA A 116 -22.77 -0.01 4.11
CA ALA A 116 -22.02 1.23 3.89
C ALA A 116 -20.58 1.14 4.42
N MET A 117 -20.36 0.47 5.54
CA MET A 117 -19.03 0.21 6.09
C MET A 117 -18.21 -0.73 5.19
N ALA A 118 -18.81 -1.80 4.69
CA ALA A 118 -18.14 -2.72 3.76
C ALA A 118 -17.70 -2.01 2.46
N ASP A 119 -18.56 -1.16 1.91
CA ASP A 119 -18.25 -0.32 0.74
C ASP A 119 -17.13 0.69 1.07
N TYR A 120 -17.17 1.31 2.26
CA TYR A 120 -16.13 2.24 2.72
C TYR A 120 -14.76 1.59 2.84
N PHE A 121 -14.67 0.37 3.38
CA PHE A 121 -13.41 -0.36 3.49
C PHE A 121 -12.89 -0.76 2.11
N SER A 122 -13.76 -1.31 1.25
CA SER A 122 -13.40 -1.67 -0.12
C SER A 122 -12.85 -0.47 -0.91
N TYR A 123 -13.42 0.72 -0.69
CA TYR A 123 -12.97 1.95 -1.35
C TYR A 123 -11.55 2.39 -0.98
N ARG A 124 -11.06 2.06 0.24
CA ARG A 124 -9.74 2.50 0.73
C ARG A 124 -8.56 1.71 0.15
N ASP A 125 -8.83 0.56 -0.44
CA ASP A 125 -7.80 -0.34 -0.96
C ASP A 125 -7.50 -0.10 -2.44
N GLU A 126 -8.31 0.70 -3.12
CA GLU A 126 -8.05 1.08 -4.50
C GLU A 126 -6.95 2.13 -4.64
N TRP A 127 -6.17 2.01 -5.71
CA TRP A 127 -5.19 2.96 -6.17
C TRP A 127 -5.60 3.53 -7.51
N SER A 128 -5.21 4.77 -7.80
CA SER A 128 -5.47 5.41 -9.09
C SER A 128 -4.20 5.95 -9.72
N CYS A 129 -4.06 5.76 -11.03
CA CYS A 129 -2.98 6.35 -11.80
C CYS A 129 -3.33 7.78 -12.21
N SER A 130 -2.47 8.74 -11.88
CA SER A 130 -2.66 10.14 -12.29
C SER A 130 -2.42 10.40 -13.79
N LYS A 131 -1.76 9.47 -14.49
CA LYS A 131 -1.46 9.61 -15.93
C LYS A 131 -2.60 9.11 -16.81
N CYS A 132 -3.05 7.86 -16.61
CA CYS A 132 -4.11 7.26 -17.44
C CYS A 132 -5.49 7.18 -16.76
N GLY A 133 -5.59 7.49 -15.46
CA GLY A 133 -6.86 7.42 -14.72
C GLY A 133 -7.31 6.01 -14.34
N ALA A 134 -6.57 4.96 -14.71
CA ALA A 134 -6.89 3.57 -14.36
C ALA A 134 -6.89 3.37 -12.84
N THR A 135 -7.86 2.60 -12.36
CA THR A 135 -7.97 2.16 -10.97
C THR A 135 -7.59 0.70 -10.84
N PHE A 136 -6.84 0.35 -9.79
CA PHE A 136 -6.37 -1.01 -9.55
C PHE A 136 -6.09 -1.22 -8.06
N VAL A 137 -6.08 -2.48 -7.62
CA VAL A 137 -5.69 -2.87 -6.26
C VAL A 137 -4.27 -3.46 -6.34
N PRO A 138 -3.27 -2.92 -5.63
CA PRO A 138 -1.91 -3.44 -5.68
C PRO A 138 -1.81 -4.80 -4.97
N ASP A 139 -1.09 -5.74 -5.58
CA ASP A 139 -0.91 -7.09 -5.05
C ASP A 139 -0.17 -7.14 -3.70
N SER A 140 0.48 -6.03 -3.30
CA SER A 140 1.10 -5.91 -1.97
C SER A 140 0.10 -6.03 -0.82
N ASN A 141 -1.19 -5.77 -1.08
CA ASN A 141 -2.24 -5.81 -0.06
C ASN A 141 -3.05 -7.11 -0.08
N LYS A 142 -2.84 -8.01 -1.05
CA LYS A 142 -3.49 -9.31 -1.02
C LYS A 142 -2.88 -10.13 0.13
N PRO A 143 -3.70 -10.71 1.02
CA PRO A 143 -3.20 -11.59 2.06
C PRO A 143 -2.40 -12.71 1.40
N GLU A 144 -1.29 -13.11 2.02
CA GLU A 144 -0.32 -14.05 1.45
C GLU A 144 -0.94 -15.40 1.06
N ASN A 145 -2.03 -15.78 1.72
CA ASN A 145 -2.82 -16.98 1.43
C ASN A 145 -3.57 -16.95 0.08
N ASP A 146 -3.83 -15.77 -0.49
CA ASP A 146 -4.56 -15.64 -1.76
C ASP A 146 -3.63 -15.41 -2.96
N ARG A 147 -2.31 -15.50 -2.76
CA ARG A 147 -1.37 -15.57 -3.88
C ARG A 147 -1.47 -16.98 -4.45
N GLU A 148 -2.30 -17.11 -5.48
CA GLU A 148 -2.26 -18.27 -6.36
C GLU A 148 -0.79 -18.53 -6.72
N PRO A 149 -0.23 -19.71 -6.40
CA PRO A 149 1.16 -19.98 -6.68
C PRO A 149 1.33 -19.87 -8.20
N ASP A 150 2.01 -18.81 -8.64
CA ASP A 150 2.32 -18.61 -10.04
C ASP A 150 2.98 -19.91 -10.51
N LYS A 151 2.32 -20.65 -11.40
CA LYS A 151 2.79 -21.93 -11.96
C LYS A 151 4.20 -21.84 -12.53
N LEU A 152 4.64 -20.64 -12.90
CA LEU A 152 6.00 -20.34 -13.33
C LEU A 152 7.06 -20.61 -12.25
N THR A 153 6.69 -20.57 -10.97
CA THR A 153 7.63 -20.68 -9.85
C THR A 153 7.93 -22.13 -9.46
N GLU A 154 7.05 -23.09 -9.79
CA GLU A 154 7.33 -24.52 -9.55
C GLU A 154 8.25 -25.11 -10.63
N ASP A 155 8.06 -24.72 -11.89
CA ASP A 155 8.93 -25.14 -12.99
C ASP A 155 10.36 -24.56 -12.85
N ILE A 156 10.50 -23.36 -12.29
CA ILE A 156 11.81 -22.75 -11.98
C ILE A 156 12.49 -23.47 -10.80
N LYS A 157 11.74 -23.97 -9.82
CA LYS A 157 12.32 -24.71 -8.68
C LYS A 157 12.84 -26.08 -9.08
N MET A 158 12.19 -26.78 -10.01
CA MET A 158 12.71 -28.06 -10.53
C MET A 158 13.91 -27.89 -11.49
N ALA A 159 14.07 -26.73 -12.14
CA ALA A 159 15.24 -26.44 -12.99
C ALA A 159 16.45 -25.87 -12.22
N GLN A 160 16.28 -25.42 -10.97
CA GLN A 160 17.35 -24.80 -10.17
C GLN A 160 18.19 -25.78 -9.35
N GLU A 161 17.83 -27.07 -9.25
CA GLU A 161 18.67 -28.04 -8.55
C GLU A 161 19.87 -28.54 -9.41
N ASP A 162 19.76 -28.49 -10.74
CA ASP A 162 20.82 -28.99 -11.64
C ASP A 162 21.81 -27.93 -12.15
N THR A 163 21.60 -26.64 -11.85
CA THR A 163 22.54 -25.54 -12.17
C THR A 163 23.45 -25.14 -11.00
N ASN A 164 23.43 -25.89 -9.90
CA ASN A 164 24.18 -25.56 -8.69
C ASN A 164 25.70 -25.88 -8.76
N GLN A 165 26.20 -26.24 -9.95
CA GLN A 165 27.62 -26.58 -10.16
C GLN A 165 28.51 -25.37 -10.56
N GLU A 166 27.94 -24.19 -10.87
CA GLU A 166 28.72 -23.00 -11.27
C GLU A 166 28.63 -21.79 -10.31
N ASN A 167 27.86 -21.88 -9.23
CA ASN A 167 27.65 -20.78 -8.28
C ASN A 167 28.82 -20.66 -7.28
N GLY A 168 29.97 -20.20 -7.78
CA GLY A 168 31.11 -19.78 -6.97
C GLY A 168 31.29 -18.26 -6.96
N LYS A 169 32.13 -17.77 -6.06
CA LYS A 169 32.60 -16.38 -6.08
C LYS A 169 34.04 -16.26 -5.59
N ALA A 170 34.72 -15.21 -6.03
CA ALA A 170 36.08 -14.91 -5.60
C ALA A 170 36.11 -14.33 -4.17
N CYS A 171 37.06 -14.78 -3.36
CA CYS A 171 37.30 -14.22 -2.03
C CYS A 171 37.86 -12.79 -2.13
N SER A 172 37.22 -11.82 -1.49
CA SER A 172 37.64 -10.40 -1.52
C SER A 172 38.99 -10.06 -0.82
N ILE A 173 39.62 -11.04 -0.17
CA ILE A 173 40.92 -10.88 0.52
C ILE A 173 42.03 -11.57 -0.28
N CYS A 174 41.87 -12.87 -0.61
CA CYS A 174 42.91 -13.64 -1.29
C CYS A 174 42.72 -13.80 -2.80
N GLY A 175 41.59 -13.35 -3.36
CA GLY A 175 41.29 -13.44 -4.79
C GLY A 175 40.92 -14.83 -5.31
N LYS A 176 41.09 -15.89 -4.51
CA LYS A 176 40.82 -17.27 -4.94
C LYS A 176 39.33 -17.52 -5.14
N TRP A 177 39.00 -18.29 -6.18
CA TRP A 177 37.63 -18.75 -6.44
C TRP A 177 37.24 -19.85 -5.44
N HIS A 178 36.04 -19.74 -4.88
CA HIS A 178 35.49 -20.71 -3.94
C HIS A 178 34.00 -20.97 -4.24
N PRO A 179 33.48 -22.17 -3.93
CA PRO A 179 32.05 -22.44 -4.02
C PRO A 179 31.27 -21.59 -3.02
N ASN A 180 29.99 -21.28 -3.30
CA ASN A 180 29.16 -20.48 -2.40
C ASN A 180 29.06 -21.03 -0.98
N SER A 181 29.06 -22.36 -0.82
CA SER A 181 29.07 -23.04 0.48
C SER A 181 30.28 -22.65 1.36
N ALA A 182 31.41 -22.26 0.75
CA ALA A 182 32.57 -21.78 1.50
C ALA A 182 32.35 -20.40 2.15
N PHE A 183 31.33 -19.65 1.75
CA PHE A 183 31.00 -18.34 2.31
C PHE A 183 29.88 -18.39 3.35
N GLU A 184 29.43 -19.59 3.70
CA GLU A 184 28.45 -19.86 4.74
C GLU A 184 29.18 -20.36 5.99
N TYR A 185 29.51 -19.43 6.89
CA TYR A 185 30.16 -19.78 8.15
C TYR A 185 29.78 -18.85 9.29
N GLY A 186 29.72 -19.43 10.49
CA GLY A 186 29.35 -18.71 11.72
C GLY A 186 27.93 -18.15 11.69
N LYS A 187 26.95 -18.98 11.27
CA LYS A 187 25.51 -18.65 11.17
C LYS A 187 25.20 -17.39 10.35
N ARG A 188 26.05 -17.06 9.37
CA ARG A 188 25.81 -15.98 8.42
C ARG A 188 26.04 -16.52 7.02
N GLU A 189 25.12 -16.21 6.14
CA GLU A 189 25.17 -16.55 4.72
C GLU A 189 25.84 -15.42 3.92
N ASN A 190 26.27 -15.73 2.69
CA ASN A 190 26.75 -14.75 1.72
C ASN A 190 27.92 -13.85 2.15
N ARG A 191 28.87 -14.35 2.95
CA ARG A 191 30.08 -13.57 3.31
C ARG A 191 30.94 -13.24 2.09
N SER A 192 31.75 -12.18 2.18
CA SER A 192 32.57 -11.68 1.05
C SER A 192 33.98 -12.27 0.98
N TYR A 193 34.42 -13.04 1.97
CA TYR A 193 35.75 -13.66 2.03
C TYR A 193 35.66 -15.08 2.57
N CYS A 194 36.68 -15.89 2.29
CA CYS A 194 36.68 -17.31 2.62
C CYS A 194 37.00 -17.58 4.10
N PRO A 195 36.72 -18.79 4.62
CA PRO A 195 36.86 -19.12 6.04
C PRO A 195 38.31 -19.01 6.53
N GLN A 196 39.27 -19.29 5.65
CA GLN A 196 40.69 -19.19 5.98
C GLN A 196 41.12 -17.73 6.18
N CYS A 197 40.77 -16.84 5.25
CA CYS A 197 41.05 -15.41 5.41
C CYS A 197 40.39 -14.83 6.67
N ASN A 198 39.20 -15.32 7.05
CA ASN A 198 38.54 -14.94 8.30
C ASN A 198 39.31 -15.38 9.56
N LYS A 199 39.94 -16.57 9.54
CA LYS A 199 40.77 -17.04 10.67
C LYS A 199 42.02 -16.16 10.81
N GLU A 200 42.70 -15.89 9.71
CA GLU A 200 43.92 -15.08 9.69
C GLU A 200 43.65 -13.62 10.09
N GLU A 201 42.54 -13.05 9.59
CA GLU A 201 42.07 -11.72 9.97
C GLU A 201 41.77 -11.62 11.47
N LYS A 202 41.11 -12.63 12.06
CA LYS A 202 40.86 -12.67 13.50
C LYS A 202 42.16 -12.71 14.32
N ILE A 203 43.17 -13.43 13.82
CA ILE A 203 44.49 -13.46 14.46
C ILE A 203 45.15 -12.07 14.37
N ALA A 204 45.12 -11.42 13.21
CA ALA A 204 45.64 -10.06 13.05
C ALA A 204 44.92 -9.06 13.98
N TYR A 205 43.59 -9.15 14.05
CA TYR A 205 42.77 -8.35 14.95
C TYR A 205 43.14 -8.56 16.42
N SER A 206 43.40 -9.81 16.83
CA SER A 206 43.82 -10.10 18.20
C SER A 206 45.20 -9.54 18.57
N LYS A 207 46.07 -9.32 17.58
CA LYS A 207 47.43 -8.82 17.78
C LYS A 207 47.53 -7.29 17.85
N GLY A 208 46.73 -6.58 17.04
CA GLY A 208 46.85 -5.13 16.91
C GLY A 208 45.54 -4.41 16.60
N GLY A 209 44.41 -5.02 16.92
CA GLY A 209 43.09 -4.43 16.73
C GLY A 209 42.71 -4.20 15.26
N ALA A 210 41.92 -3.15 15.03
CA ALA A 210 41.36 -2.85 13.72
C ALA A 210 42.41 -2.44 12.67
N GLU A 211 43.48 -1.76 13.09
CA GLU A 211 44.57 -1.31 12.21
C GLU A 211 45.32 -2.51 11.64
N ALA A 212 45.75 -3.45 12.50
CA ALA A 212 46.43 -4.67 12.06
C ALA A 212 45.57 -5.56 11.15
N ALA A 213 44.26 -5.62 11.40
CA ALA A 213 43.32 -6.32 10.51
C ALA A 213 43.21 -5.65 9.13
N THR A 214 43.25 -4.31 9.09
CA THR A 214 43.21 -3.53 7.84
C THR A 214 44.49 -3.72 7.03
N GLU A 215 45.66 -3.61 7.68
CA GLU A 215 46.96 -3.87 7.05
C GLU A 215 47.03 -5.28 6.46
N TYR A 216 46.52 -6.29 7.18
CA TYR A 216 46.45 -7.66 6.69
C TYR A 216 45.61 -7.77 5.41
N ARG A 217 44.41 -7.15 5.37
CA ARG A 217 43.56 -7.15 4.17
C ARG A 217 44.25 -6.46 3.00
N GLU A 218 44.89 -5.32 3.21
CA GLU A 218 45.59 -4.57 2.17
C GLU A 218 46.80 -5.33 1.63
N LYS A 219 47.60 -5.93 2.52
CA LYS A 219 48.75 -6.76 2.16
C LYS A 219 48.37 -8.00 1.37
N MET A 220 47.25 -8.65 1.70
CA MET A 220 46.73 -9.76 0.92
C MET A 220 46.15 -9.28 -0.42
N ARG A 221 45.48 -8.12 -0.41
CA ARG A 221 44.91 -7.52 -1.62
C ARG A 221 45.94 -7.01 -2.61
N SER A 222 47.12 -6.58 -2.16
CA SER A 222 48.20 -6.17 -3.06
C SER A 222 48.88 -7.39 -3.70
N LYS A 223 49.02 -8.50 -2.96
CA LYS A 223 49.61 -9.73 -3.49
C LYS A 223 48.86 -10.28 -4.70
N TRP A 224 47.54 -10.49 -4.60
CA TRP A 224 46.76 -11.07 -5.71
C TRP A 224 46.55 -10.11 -6.88
N LYS A 225 46.57 -8.79 -6.67
CA LYS A 225 46.51 -7.81 -7.77
C LYS A 225 47.77 -7.81 -8.64
N ASN A 226 48.89 -8.24 -8.07
CA ASN A 226 50.18 -8.32 -8.75
C ASN A 226 50.47 -9.73 -9.30
N THR A 227 49.52 -10.67 -9.20
CA THR A 227 49.62 -12.03 -9.74
C THR A 227 48.85 -12.13 -11.04
#